data_AF-A0A7W1QW02-F1
#
_entry.id   AF-A0A7W1QW02-F1
#
_cell.length_a   1.000
_cell.length_b   1.000
_cell.length_c   1.000
_cell.angle_alpha   90.00
_cell.angle_beta   90.00
_cell.angle_gamma   90.00
#
_symmetry.space_group_name_H-M   'P 1'
#
loop_
_entity.id
_entity.type
_entity.pdbx_description
1 polymer ?
#
loop_
_entity_poly.entity_id
_entity_poly.type
_entity_poly.pdbx_seq_one_letter_code
_entity_poly.pdbx_strand_id
1 'polypeptide(L)'
;MNKKLVAIAVAGMLAAPLAAEAQTANVTLYGRLNFTAEAVTGDVLDPSATQPTSCVGVGPRVNCRVVDPTVYRVSSNSSRLGVRGSESLGRGLTAIFQMESNVNADTGGGILG
;
A
#
# COMPACT_ATOMS: atom_id res chain seq x y z
N MET A 1 45.32 5.90 -38.00
CA MET A 1 44.93 5.48 -36.63
C MET A 1 44.58 6.72 -35.82
N ASN A 2 43.33 6.83 -35.36
CA ASN A 2 42.72 8.07 -34.85
C ASN A 2 43.09 8.33 -33.38
N LYS A 3 44.34 8.76 -33.13
CA LYS A 3 44.92 8.95 -31.79
C LYS A 3 44.14 9.94 -30.91
N LYS A 4 43.45 10.92 -31.50
CA LYS A 4 42.59 11.88 -30.78
C LYS A 4 41.31 11.25 -30.21
N LEU A 5 40.77 10.23 -30.89
CA LEU A 5 39.59 9.52 -30.41
C LEU A 5 39.90 8.67 -29.17
N VAL A 6 41.07 8.03 -29.16
CA VAL A 6 41.52 7.20 -28.03
C VAL A 6 41.75 8.07 -26.79
N ALA A 7 42.34 9.25 -26.94
CA ALA A 7 42.58 10.16 -25.82
C ALA A 7 41.28 10.66 -25.16
N ILE A 8 40.23 10.94 -25.95
CA ILE A 8 38.92 11.38 -25.43
C ILE A 8 38.19 10.22 -24.74
N ALA A 9 38.28 9.00 -25.28
CA ALA A 9 37.69 7.81 -24.64
C ALA A 9 38.33 7.52 -23.28
N VAL A 10 39.66 7.65 -23.18
CA VAL A 10 40.40 7.44 -21.93
C VAL A 10 40.11 8.57 -20.93
N ALA A 11 40.11 9.83 -21.37
CA ALA A 11 39.74 10.96 -20.50
C ALA A 11 38.29 10.86 -20.00
N GLY A 12 37.36 10.43 -20.85
CA GLY A 12 35.96 10.19 -20.48
C GLY A 12 35.80 9.04 -19.49
N MET A 13 36.55 7.94 -19.64
CA MET A 13 36.55 6.82 -18.69
C MET A 13 37.17 7.15 -17.34
N LEU A 14 38.20 8.01 -17.28
CA LEU A 14 38.81 8.45 -16.03
C LEU A 14 38.03 9.58 -15.34
N ALA A 15 37.23 10.36 -16.07
CA ALA A 15 36.37 11.40 -15.52
C ALA A 15 34.95 10.89 -15.14
N ALA A 16 34.50 9.77 -15.72
CA ALA A 16 33.21 9.15 -15.41
C ALA A 16 32.98 8.83 -13.92
N PRO A 17 33.98 8.39 -13.12
CA PRO A 17 33.78 8.14 -11.69
C PRO A 17 33.59 9.42 -10.89
N LEU A 18 34.09 10.57 -11.36
CA LEU A 18 33.96 11.85 -10.63
C LEU A 18 32.58 12.50 -10.81
N ALA A 19 31.79 12.06 -11.79
CA ALA A 19 30.40 12.50 -11.98
C ALA A 19 29.38 11.62 -11.24
N ALA A 20 29.83 10.52 -10.61
CA ALA A 20 28.99 9.59 -9.86
C ALA A 20 28.92 9.89 -8.35
N GLU A 21 29.59 10.95 -7.88
CA GLU A 21 29.65 11.35 -6.47
C GLU A 21 28.63 12.46 -6.18
N ALA A 22 27.34 12.19 -6.35
CA ALA A 22 26.26 13.11 -5.93
C ALA A 22 24.92 12.40 -5.64
N GLN A 23 24.97 11.20 -5.06
CA GLN A 23 23.82 10.56 -4.41
C GLN A 23 24.21 10.19 -2.98
N THR A 24 24.38 11.17 -2.10
CA THR A 24 24.62 10.91 -0.66
C THR A 24 23.36 10.48 0.09
N ALA A 25 22.17 10.71 -0.48
CA ALA A 25 20.90 10.18 0.05
C ALA A 25 20.45 8.94 -0.72
N ASN A 26 20.55 7.77 -0.08
CA ASN A 26 19.93 6.54 -0.59
C ASN A 26 18.43 6.61 -0.34
N VAL A 27 17.61 6.86 -1.37
CA VAL A 27 16.15 6.88 -1.26
C VAL A 27 15.56 5.60 -1.84
N THR A 28 14.74 4.90 -1.06
CA THR A 28 14.03 3.68 -1.44
C THR A 28 12.53 3.94 -1.37
N LEU A 29 11.83 3.79 -2.49
CA LEU A 29 10.38 3.63 -2.52
C LEU A 29 10.04 2.21 -2.06
N TYR A 30 9.13 2.08 -1.10
CA TYR A 30 8.68 0.79 -0.58
C TYR A 30 7.19 0.82 -0.28
N GLY A 31 6.59 -0.35 -0.13
CA GLY A 31 5.19 -0.45 0.24
C GLY A 31 4.74 -1.89 0.28
N ARG A 32 3.50 -2.09 0.72
CA ARG A 32 2.78 -3.36 0.59
C ARG A 32 1.33 -3.09 0.24
N LEU A 33 0.81 -3.89 -0.67
CA LEU A 33 -0.61 -4.02 -0.91
C LEU A 33 -1.05 -5.37 -0.36
N ASN A 34 -1.96 -5.33 0.60
CA ASN A 34 -2.54 -6.49 1.24
C ASN A 34 -4.05 -6.27 1.30
N PHE A 35 -4.78 -7.10 0.57
CA PHE A 35 -6.23 -7.01 0.48
C PHE A 35 -6.85 -8.41 0.55
N THR A 36 -8.10 -8.46 0.96
CA THR A 36 -8.89 -9.70 1.02
C THR A 36 -10.19 -9.49 0.27
N ALA A 37 -10.55 -10.46 -0.57
CA ALA A 37 -11.87 -10.58 -1.13
C ALA A 37 -12.63 -11.63 -0.32
N GLU A 38 -13.80 -11.26 0.18
CA GLU A 38 -14.59 -12.10 1.09
C GLU A 38 -16.02 -12.23 0.56
N ALA A 39 -16.56 -13.44 0.64
CA ALA A 39 -17.99 -13.70 0.54
C ALA A 39 -18.46 -14.08 1.95
N VAL A 40 -19.39 -13.31 2.51
CA VAL A 40 -19.94 -13.58 3.83
C VAL A 40 -21.44 -13.76 3.76
N THR A 41 -21.86 -14.92 4.23
CA THR A 41 -23.24 -15.34 4.35
C THR A 41 -23.62 -15.35 5.83
N GLY A 42 -24.80 -14.84 6.14
CA GLY A 42 -25.33 -14.94 7.49
C GLY A 42 -26.78 -14.48 7.55
N ASP A 43 -27.51 -15.03 8.48
CA ASP A 43 -28.93 -14.77 8.65
C ASP A 43 -29.14 -13.32 9.10
N VAL A 44 -29.93 -12.57 8.32
CA VAL A 44 -30.42 -11.23 8.68
C VAL A 44 -31.94 -11.22 8.70
N LEU A 45 -32.54 -10.23 9.37
CA LEU A 45 -34.00 -10.08 9.32
C LEU A 45 -34.31 -9.66 7.89
N ASP A 46 -35.31 -10.30 7.28
CA ASP A 46 -35.72 -9.89 5.94
C ASP A 46 -36.20 -8.43 5.97
N PRO A 47 -35.46 -7.47 5.35
CA PRO A 47 -35.80 -6.06 5.38
C PRO A 47 -36.99 -5.73 4.48
N SER A 48 -37.35 -6.64 3.56
CA SER A 48 -38.47 -6.49 2.65
C SER A 48 -39.78 -7.09 3.20
N ALA A 49 -39.75 -7.70 4.39
CA ALA A 49 -40.89 -8.36 4.98
C ALA A 49 -41.36 -7.63 6.24
N THR A 50 -42.68 -7.52 6.40
CA THR A 50 -43.27 -7.18 7.71
C THR A 50 -42.99 -8.32 8.68
N GLN A 51 -42.21 -8.06 9.72
CA GLN A 51 -41.92 -9.06 10.74
C GLN A 51 -43.14 -9.31 11.64
N PRO A 52 -43.33 -10.55 12.15
CA PRO A 52 -44.33 -10.83 13.16
C PRO A 52 -44.10 -9.98 14.41
N THR A 53 -45.16 -9.55 15.10
CA THR A 53 -45.04 -8.79 16.37
C THR A 53 -44.39 -9.58 17.49
N SER A 54 -44.35 -10.91 17.37
CA SER A 54 -43.65 -11.84 18.27
C SER A 54 -42.20 -12.12 17.87
N CYS A 55 -41.67 -11.48 16.82
CA CYS A 55 -40.25 -11.57 16.47
C CYS A 55 -39.40 -10.84 17.52
N VAL A 56 -38.41 -11.54 18.07
CA VAL A 56 -37.41 -10.97 19.00
C VAL A 56 -36.08 -10.85 18.25
N GLY A 57 -35.70 -9.62 17.89
CA GLY A 57 -34.52 -9.32 17.07
C GLY A 57 -33.19 -9.19 17.82
N VAL A 58 -33.15 -9.48 19.12
CA VAL A 58 -31.95 -9.39 19.96
C VAL A 58 -31.73 -10.74 20.64
N GLY A 59 -30.64 -11.44 20.29
CA GLY A 59 -30.40 -12.83 20.73
C GLY A 59 -30.78 -13.88 19.67
N PRO A 60 -31.08 -15.13 20.06
CA PRO A 60 -31.58 -16.15 19.14
C PRO A 60 -32.85 -15.66 18.45
N ARG A 61 -32.85 -15.63 17.11
CA ARG A 61 -33.98 -15.15 16.32
C ARG A 61 -35.11 -16.18 16.42
N VAL A 62 -36.18 -15.87 17.16
CA VAL A 62 -37.34 -16.74 17.33
C VAL A 62 -38.55 -16.11 16.64
N ASN A 63 -39.25 -16.92 15.84
CA ASN A 63 -40.43 -16.49 15.08
C ASN A 63 -40.21 -15.24 14.21
N CYS A 64 -39.00 -15.09 13.66
CA CYS A 64 -38.63 -14.02 12.76
C CYS A 64 -38.49 -14.56 11.34
N ARG A 65 -38.89 -13.78 10.34
CA ARG A 65 -38.56 -14.06 8.95
C ARG A 65 -37.12 -13.64 8.69
N VAL A 66 -36.27 -14.60 8.36
CA VAL A 66 -34.86 -14.38 8.05
C VAL A 66 -34.56 -14.71 6.60
N VAL A 67 -33.50 -14.08 6.09
CA VAL A 67 -32.89 -14.39 4.78
C VAL A 67 -31.39 -14.49 4.98
N ASP A 68 -30.73 -15.25 4.09
CA ASP A 68 -29.30 -15.53 4.15
C ASP A 68 -28.56 -14.86 2.98
N PRO A 69 -28.48 -13.51 2.97
CA PRO A 69 -27.78 -12.82 1.91
C PRO A 69 -26.30 -13.17 1.96
N THR A 70 -25.70 -13.33 0.78
CA THR A 70 -24.25 -13.37 0.64
C THR A 70 -23.79 -12.00 0.19
N VAL A 71 -22.96 -11.35 1.01
CA VAL A 71 -22.36 -10.06 0.69
C VAL A 71 -20.91 -10.29 0.28
N TYR A 72 -20.54 -9.76 -0.88
CA TYR A 72 -19.16 -9.70 -1.33
C TYR A 72 -18.52 -8.40 -0.89
N ARG A 73 -17.35 -8.47 -0.28
CA ARG A 73 -16.58 -7.28 0.10
C ARG A 73 -15.11 -7.44 -0.24
N VAL A 74 -14.46 -6.31 -0.45
CA VAL A 74 -13.01 -6.20 -0.49
C VAL A 74 -12.59 -5.42 0.75
N SER A 75 -11.52 -5.86 1.43
CA SER A 75 -10.95 -5.18 2.59
C SER A 75 -9.49 -4.86 2.32
N SER A 76 -9.03 -3.67 2.70
CA SER A 76 -7.61 -3.32 2.74
C SER A 76 -7.03 -3.62 4.12
N ASN A 77 -5.95 -4.39 4.18
CA ASN A 77 -5.36 -4.90 5.41
C ASN A 77 -3.97 -4.30 5.64
N SER A 78 -3.91 -3.10 6.20
CA SER A 78 -2.64 -2.39 6.48
C SER A 78 -1.76 -2.23 5.23
N SER A 79 -2.41 -1.91 4.12
CA SER A 79 -1.72 -1.53 2.89
C SER A 79 -1.12 -0.12 3.04
N ARG A 80 0.08 0.06 2.50
CA ARG A 80 0.88 1.27 2.72
C ARG A 80 1.89 1.49 1.61
N LEU A 81 2.20 2.75 1.35
CA LEU A 81 3.23 3.20 0.44
C LEU A 81 4.10 4.23 1.17
N GLY A 82 5.41 4.14 0.99
CA GLY A 82 6.34 5.04 1.66
C GLY A 82 7.65 5.21 0.93
N VAL A 83 8.36 6.25 1.33
CA VAL A 83 9.75 6.50 0.94
C VAL A 83 10.61 6.47 2.20
N ARG A 84 11.73 5.76 2.14
CA ARG A 84 12.71 5.73 3.24
C ARG A 84 14.09 6.01 2.69
N GLY A 85 14.98 6.53 3.52
CA GLY A 85 16.35 6.71 3.11
C GLY A 85 17.31 6.93 4.25
N SER A 86 18.59 6.89 3.88
CA SER A 86 19.70 7.15 4.80
C SER A 86 20.79 7.93 4.09
N GLU A 87 21.40 8.88 4.80
CA GLU A 87 22.48 9.72 4.31
C GLU A 87 23.59 9.83 5.35
N SER A 88 24.84 9.70 4.92
CA SER A 88 26.00 9.91 5.79
C SER A 88 26.13 11.39 6.11
N LEU A 89 26.20 11.73 7.40
CA LEU A 89 26.49 13.10 7.86
C LEU A 89 27.99 13.33 8.10
N GLY A 90 28.82 12.34 7.73
CA GLY A 90 30.25 12.31 8.05
C GLY A 90 30.53 11.88 9.49
N ARG A 91 31.82 11.65 9.80
CA ARG A 91 32.31 11.28 11.15
C ARG A 91 31.61 10.05 11.78
N GLY A 92 31.10 9.14 10.94
CA GLY A 92 30.39 7.95 11.38
C GLY A 92 28.92 8.19 11.78
N LEU A 93 28.38 9.39 11.56
CA LEU A 93 26.96 9.70 11.79
C LEU A 93 26.13 9.44 10.52
N THR A 94 24.87 9.07 10.70
CA THR A 94 23.93 8.79 9.60
C THR A 94 22.57 9.40 9.93
N ALA A 95 22.05 10.23 9.02
CA ALA A 95 20.65 10.64 9.02
C ALA A 95 19.80 9.53 8.40
N ILE A 96 18.63 9.30 8.98
CA ILE A 96 17.61 8.41 8.43
C ILE A 96 16.29 9.14 8.34
N PHE A 97 15.50 8.86 7.32
CA PHE A 97 14.14 9.37 7.19
C PHE A 97 13.20 8.30 6.66
N GLN A 98 11.93 8.41 7.05
CA GLN A 98 10.86 7.57 6.54
C GLN A 98 9.57 8.39 6.51
N MET A 99 8.90 8.37 5.36
CA MET A 99 7.54 8.89 5.20
C MET A 99 6.69 7.74 4.67
N GLU A 100 5.51 7.53 5.25
CA GLU A 100 4.60 6.44 4.91
C GLU A 100 3.16 6.98 4.91
N SER A 101 2.37 6.61 3.90
CA SER A 101 0.93 6.86 3.83
C SER A 101 0.17 5.53 3.72
N ASN A 102 -1.03 5.52 4.29
CA ASN A 102 -1.96 4.40 4.14
C ASN A 102 -2.50 4.35 2.72
N VAL A 103 -2.73 3.15 2.21
CA VAL A 103 -3.38 2.93 0.91
C VAL A 103 -4.66 2.14 1.14
N ASN A 104 -5.81 2.74 0.90
CA ASN A 104 -7.09 2.03 0.94
C ASN A 104 -7.41 1.50 -0.45
N ALA A 105 -7.24 0.19 -0.65
CA ALA A 105 -7.51 -0.49 -1.91
C ALA A 105 -8.94 -1.02 -2.04
N ASP A 106 -9.77 -0.81 -1.03
CA ASP A 106 -11.15 -1.28 -0.89
C ASP A 106 -12.21 -0.17 -1.12
N THR A 107 -11.84 1.10 -1.09
CA THR A 107 -12.70 2.19 -1.55
C THR A 107 -12.62 2.30 -3.08
N GLY A 108 -13.78 2.25 -3.76
CA GLY A 108 -13.94 2.27 -5.24
C GLY A 108 -13.42 3.53 -5.97
N GLY A 109 -12.55 4.31 -5.35
CA GLY A 109 -11.87 5.50 -5.88
C GLY A 109 -10.71 5.87 -4.96
N GLY A 110 -9.57 5.19 -5.10
CA GLY A 110 -8.38 5.46 -4.29
C GLY A 110 -7.72 6.78 -4.70
N ILE A 111 -7.92 7.84 -3.91
CA ILE A 111 -7.03 9.01 -3.89
C ILE A 111 -6.05 8.80 -2.75
N LEU A 112 -4.76 8.83 -3.09
CA LEU A 112 -3.68 8.94 -2.12
C LEU A 112 -3.79 10.33 -1.49
N GLY A 113 -4.27 10.37 -0.25
CA GLY A 113 -4.18 11.52 0.65
C GLY A 113 -2.88 11.48 1.44
#